data_AF-A0A975NCR9-F1
#
_entry.id   AF-A0A975NCR9-F1
#
_cell.length_a   1.000
_cell.length_b   1.000
_cell.length_c   1.000
_cell.angle_alpha   90.00
_cell.angle_beta   90.00
_cell.angle_gamma   90.00
#
_symmetry.space_group_name_H-M   'P 1'
#
loop_
_entity.id
_entity.type
_entity.pdbx_description
1 polymer ?
#
loop_
_entity_poly.entity_id
_entity_poly.type
_entity_poly.pdbx_seq_one_letter_code
_entity_poly.pdbx_strand_id
1 'polypeptide(L)'
;MSLESRARPGSLAWSNPLAWWWGLLTLVSGANIAAWFLLYRQLHEQPTGIPGSIPGIELMMLQTGSPGSTSGIELMLLLCAAYVFGCAFRSFLPRADVQRICLFDTWLSSVVVGRSVATVAEICFAAQWAIILHQLGTMTGSDTTVNAAWVIVPLILIAECFSWHAVLTTKYLGNAIENSIWAVAFFIAGIGLCRLLPEFDGPVRVVIAISIAGIAAYLAFLMTIDVPMYLSRWRAEVADGSRRMKPLEGLRDVSTRWVVTHDLAEWKDEIAWMSLYFSVAVWASLALCVFYSLGDRLPRYRTETTVASLSPDAPAVTLHSVDGVFERSGHRFA
;
A
#
# COMPACT_ATOMS: atom_id res chain seq x y z
N MET A 1 20.15 22.91 -45.93
CA MET A 1 19.66 23.64 -44.74
C MET A 1 18.32 23.05 -44.36
N SER A 2 18.33 22.12 -43.41
CA SER A 2 17.11 21.50 -42.87
C SER A 2 16.59 22.43 -41.78
N LEU A 3 15.34 22.86 -41.90
CA LEU A 3 14.64 23.64 -40.88
C LEU A 3 14.34 22.72 -39.70
N GLU A 4 15.21 22.74 -38.68
CA GLU A 4 14.84 22.26 -37.34
C GLU A 4 13.67 23.11 -36.85
N SER A 5 12.48 22.51 -36.90
CA SER A 5 11.31 22.94 -36.15
C SER A 5 11.64 22.88 -34.66
N ARG A 6 12.21 23.95 -34.11
CA ARG A 6 12.22 24.20 -32.67
C ARG A 6 10.78 24.24 -32.20
N ALA A 7 10.32 23.15 -31.58
CA ALA A 7 9.05 23.11 -30.86
C ALA A 7 9.04 24.28 -29.88
N ARG A 8 8.02 25.15 -30.00
CA ARG A 8 7.82 26.24 -29.05
C ARG A 8 7.58 25.61 -27.67
N PRO A 9 8.14 26.15 -26.58
CA PRO A 9 7.76 25.72 -25.24
C PRO A 9 6.27 26.05 -25.08
N GLY A 10 5.42 25.03 -25.17
CA GLY A 10 4.00 25.21 -24.92
C GLY A 10 3.85 25.73 -23.50
N SER A 11 3.18 26.85 -23.30
CA SER A 11 2.69 27.17 -21.96
C SER A 11 1.75 26.06 -21.50
N LEU A 12 1.53 25.92 -20.19
CA LEU A 12 0.39 25.21 -19.57
C LEU A 12 -0.94 25.90 -19.95
N ALA A 13 -1.18 26.09 -21.24
CA ALA A 13 -2.43 26.57 -21.76
C ALA A 13 -3.48 25.46 -21.64
N TRP A 14 -4.73 25.85 -21.47
CA TRP A 14 -5.87 24.93 -21.39
C TRP A 14 -6.02 24.00 -22.60
N SER A 15 -5.42 24.36 -23.74
CA SER A 15 -5.38 23.52 -24.94
C SER A 15 -4.37 22.38 -24.87
N ASN A 16 -3.47 22.36 -23.89
CA ASN A 16 -2.45 21.32 -23.74
C ASN A 16 -3.04 20.12 -22.97
N PRO A 17 -3.08 18.90 -23.54
CA PRO A 17 -3.54 17.70 -22.83
C PRO A 17 -2.80 17.44 -21.52
N LEU A 18 -1.54 17.88 -21.42
CA LEU A 18 -0.74 17.78 -20.19
C LEU A 18 -1.34 18.61 -19.04
N ALA A 19 -1.95 19.76 -19.35
CA ALA A 19 -2.63 20.61 -18.37
C ALA A 19 -3.86 19.90 -17.78
N TRP A 20 -4.61 19.18 -18.60
CA TRP A 20 -5.76 18.40 -18.17
C TRP A 20 -5.36 17.21 -17.30
N TRP A 21 -4.31 16.49 -17.72
CA TRP A 21 -3.76 15.40 -16.92
C TRP A 21 -3.30 15.89 -15.53
N TRP A 22 -2.54 16.98 -15.49
CA TRP A 22 -2.10 17.58 -14.22
C TRP A 22 -3.28 18.09 -13.37
N GLY A 23 -4.27 18.74 -13.98
CA GLY A 23 -5.48 19.18 -13.30
C GLY A 23 -6.27 18.01 -12.70
N LEU A 24 -6.37 16.89 -13.42
CA LEU A 24 -6.99 15.66 -12.94
C LEU A 24 -6.20 15.05 -11.77
N LEU A 25 -4.87 14.95 -11.87
CA LEU A 25 -4.02 14.48 -10.77
C LEU A 25 -4.20 15.33 -9.52
N THR A 26 -4.26 16.64 -9.68
CA THR A 26 -4.47 17.60 -8.59
C THR A 26 -5.86 17.42 -7.95
N LEU A 27 -6.90 17.23 -8.75
CA LEU A 27 -8.25 16.96 -8.26
C LEU A 27 -8.31 15.63 -7.48
N VAL A 28 -7.72 14.57 -8.02
CA VAL A 28 -7.65 13.26 -7.37
C VAL A 28 -6.87 13.35 -6.06
N SER A 29 -5.75 14.07 -6.05
CA SER A 29 -4.98 14.35 -4.83
C SER A 29 -5.81 15.07 -3.77
N GLY A 30 -6.60 16.08 -4.16
CA GLY A 30 -7.54 16.76 -3.27
C GLY A 30 -8.59 15.80 -2.67
N ALA A 31 -9.15 14.90 -3.48
CA ALA A 31 -10.08 13.88 -3.01
C ALA A 31 -9.41 12.88 -2.05
N ASN A 32 -8.18 12.46 -2.33
CA ASN A 32 -7.41 11.56 -1.47
C ASN A 32 -7.12 12.19 -0.10
N ILE A 33 -6.73 13.46 -0.07
CA ILE A 33 -6.51 14.21 1.18
C ILE A 33 -7.81 14.31 1.97
N ALA A 34 -8.92 14.66 1.32
CA ALA A 34 -10.23 14.72 1.96
C ALA A 34 -10.64 13.36 2.54
N ALA A 35 -10.43 12.27 1.80
CA ALA A 35 -10.70 10.91 2.26
C ALA A 35 -9.84 10.55 3.48
N TRP A 36 -8.55 10.92 3.49
CA TRP A 36 -7.69 10.72 4.66
C TRP A 36 -8.18 11.50 5.89
N PHE A 37 -8.58 12.78 5.73
CA PHE A 37 -9.13 13.55 6.85
C PHE A 37 -10.45 12.96 7.38
N LEU A 38 -11.34 12.50 6.50
CA LEU A 38 -12.56 11.80 6.90
C LEU A 38 -12.25 10.51 7.67
N LEU A 39 -11.28 9.74 7.19
CA LEU A 39 -10.85 8.50 7.83
C LEU A 39 -10.19 8.77 9.19
N TYR A 40 -9.28 9.74 9.26
CA TYR A 40 -8.64 10.19 10.48
C TYR A 40 -9.70 10.62 11.49
N ARG A 41 -10.67 11.45 11.08
CA ARG A 41 -11.78 11.88 11.92
C ARG A 41 -12.58 10.68 12.44
N GLN A 42 -12.98 9.75 11.56
CA GLN A 42 -13.80 8.60 11.96
C GLN A 42 -13.09 7.63 12.91
N LEU A 43 -11.79 7.39 12.69
CA LEU A 43 -11.02 6.45 13.49
C LEU A 43 -10.45 7.07 14.77
N HIS A 44 -10.24 8.39 14.79
CA HIS A 44 -9.77 9.11 15.97
C HIS A 44 -10.94 9.59 16.85
N GLU A 45 -12.07 10.00 16.27
CA GLU A 45 -13.32 10.33 16.98
C GLU A 45 -14.17 9.10 17.30
N GLN A 46 -13.59 7.91 17.47
CA GLN A 46 -14.22 6.83 18.23
C GLN A 46 -13.78 6.94 19.69
N PRO A 47 -14.37 7.85 20.50
CA PRO A 47 -14.14 7.81 21.94
C PRO A 47 -14.68 6.49 22.48
N THR A 48 -13.85 5.82 23.27
CA THR A 48 -14.28 4.94 24.35
C THR A 48 -15.22 5.72 25.26
N GLY A 49 -16.50 5.74 24.92
CA GLY A 49 -17.48 6.59 25.59
C GLY A 49 -18.86 6.00 25.42
N ILE A 50 -19.20 5.07 26.32
CA ILE A 50 -20.59 4.75 26.62
C ILE A 50 -21.26 6.08 27.01
N PRO A 51 -22.30 6.56 26.32
CA PRO A 51 -23.05 7.73 26.76
C PRO A 51 -23.89 7.30 27.97
N GLY A 52 -23.44 7.61 29.19
CA GLY A 52 -24.30 7.55 30.38
C GLY A 52 -23.73 6.97 31.67
N SER A 53 -22.44 6.68 31.82
CA SER A 53 -21.91 6.13 33.08
C SER A 53 -21.43 7.20 34.06
N ILE A 54 -22.06 7.19 35.24
CA ILE A 54 -21.88 8.02 36.44
C ILE A 54 -20.39 8.10 36.87
N PRO A 55 -19.87 9.27 37.30
CA PRO A 55 -18.50 9.41 37.78
C PRO A 55 -18.35 8.72 39.14
N GLY A 56 -17.71 7.56 39.17
CA GLY A 56 -17.46 6.83 40.43
C GLY A 56 -17.04 5.37 40.30
N ILE A 57 -17.12 4.74 39.12
CA ILE A 57 -16.69 3.34 38.89
C ILE A 57 -15.53 3.29 37.89
N GLU A 58 -14.61 4.25 37.93
CA GLU A 58 -13.36 4.20 37.14
C GLU A 58 -12.31 3.25 37.75
N LEU A 59 -12.43 2.88 39.03
CA LEU A 59 -11.37 2.13 39.71
C LEU A 59 -11.46 0.60 39.58
N MET A 60 -12.40 0.04 38.81
CA MET A 60 -12.54 -1.41 38.65
C MET A 60 -12.56 -1.90 37.19
N MET A 61 -12.50 -1.00 36.21
CA MET A 61 -12.52 -1.32 34.77
C MET A 61 -11.20 -0.98 34.05
N LEU A 62 -10.14 -0.64 34.78
CA LEU A 62 -8.83 -0.30 34.21
C LEU A 62 -7.99 -1.54 33.85
N GLN A 63 -8.62 -2.70 33.66
CA GLN A 63 -7.89 -3.96 33.45
C GLN A 63 -8.47 -4.89 32.38
N THR A 64 -9.25 -4.36 31.43
CA THR A 64 -9.72 -5.12 30.25
C THR A 64 -9.72 -4.35 28.92
N GLY A 65 -9.20 -3.11 28.88
CA GLY A 65 -8.95 -2.42 27.62
C GLY A 65 -7.53 -2.71 27.10
N SER A 66 -7.40 -3.47 26.01
CA SER A 66 -6.10 -3.74 25.38
C SER A 66 -5.43 -2.43 24.94
N PRO A 67 -4.32 -2.00 25.56
CA PRO A 67 -3.65 -0.73 25.25
C PRO A 67 -2.97 -0.72 23.86
N GLY A 68 -2.95 -1.86 23.16
CA GLY A 68 -2.24 -2.03 21.88
C GLY A 68 -3.03 -1.59 20.64
N SER A 69 -4.36 -1.54 20.69
CA SER A 69 -5.18 -1.31 19.49
C SER A 69 -5.14 0.16 19.03
N THR A 70 -5.32 1.11 19.97
CA THR A 70 -5.34 2.56 19.66
C THR A 70 -4.01 3.06 19.10
N SER A 71 -2.89 2.66 19.71
CA SER A 71 -1.55 3.04 19.24
C SER A 71 -1.25 2.47 17.84
N GLY A 72 -1.76 1.27 17.53
CA GLY A 72 -1.63 0.68 16.21
C GLY A 72 -2.42 1.44 15.13
N ILE A 73 -3.66 1.85 15.42
CA ILE A 73 -4.48 2.63 14.46
C ILE A 73 -3.80 3.96 14.14
N GLU A 74 -3.30 4.66 15.17
CA GLU A 74 -2.60 5.94 15.00
C GLU A 74 -1.35 5.78 14.13
N LEU A 75 -0.57 4.71 14.35
CA LEU A 75 0.58 4.40 13.50
C LEU A 75 0.15 4.14 12.05
N MET A 76 -0.89 3.32 11.83
CA MET A 76 -1.39 3.06 10.47
C MET A 76 -1.86 4.34 9.77
N LEU A 77 -2.56 5.22 10.49
CA LEU A 77 -3.00 6.52 9.97
C LEU A 77 -1.82 7.44 9.64
N LEU A 78 -0.76 7.44 10.45
CA LEU A 78 0.47 8.20 10.21
C LEU A 78 1.20 7.71 8.97
N LEU A 79 1.37 6.38 8.82
CA LEU A 79 1.98 5.77 7.65
C LEU A 79 1.16 6.08 6.38
N CYS A 80 -0.16 5.99 6.48
CA CYS A 80 -1.06 6.38 5.40
C CYS A 80 -0.94 7.87 5.06
N ALA A 81 -0.84 8.73 6.06
CA ALA A 81 -0.66 10.17 5.86
C ALA A 81 0.60 10.46 5.06
N ALA A 82 1.73 9.86 5.46
CA ALA A 82 3.00 10.00 4.75
C ALA A 82 2.87 9.61 3.27
N TYR A 83 2.14 8.52 2.96
CA TYR A 83 1.89 8.10 1.59
C TYR A 83 0.95 9.05 0.83
N VAL A 84 -0.21 9.40 1.41
CA VAL A 84 -1.22 10.29 0.82
C VAL A 84 -0.63 11.67 0.52
N PHE A 85 0.00 12.30 1.51
CA PHE A 85 0.59 13.63 1.35
C PHE A 85 1.84 13.60 0.46
N GLY A 86 2.61 12.51 0.46
CA GLY A 86 3.72 12.32 -0.46
C GLY A 86 3.26 12.22 -1.93
N CYS A 87 2.20 11.45 -2.18
CA CYS A 87 1.55 11.38 -3.50
C CYS A 87 0.94 12.72 -3.91
N ALA A 88 0.32 13.43 -2.96
CA ALA A 88 -0.23 14.75 -3.21
C ALA A 88 0.84 15.75 -3.64
N PHE A 89 1.95 15.82 -2.89
CA PHE A 89 3.09 16.65 -3.23
C PHE A 89 3.59 16.41 -4.66
N ARG A 90 3.73 15.13 -5.04
CA ARG A 90 4.17 14.74 -6.40
C ARG A 90 3.10 14.94 -7.48
N SER A 91 1.82 15.01 -7.11
CA SER A 91 0.72 15.36 -8.02
C SER A 91 0.68 16.86 -8.31
N PHE A 92 0.93 17.69 -7.29
CA PHE A 92 1.03 19.15 -7.43
C PHE A 92 2.31 19.57 -8.17
N LEU A 93 3.41 18.86 -7.93
CA LEU A 93 4.71 19.10 -8.56
C LEU A 93 5.20 17.83 -9.29
N PRO A 94 4.58 17.44 -10.42
CA PRO A 94 5.02 16.30 -11.19
C PRO A 94 6.44 16.50 -11.72
N ARG A 95 7.22 15.41 -11.68
CA ARG A 95 8.57 15.35 -12.25
C ARG A 95 8.94 13.91 -12.61
N ALA A 96 9.76 13.76 -13.65
CA ALA A 96 10.40 12.50 -13.98
C ALA A 96 11.86 12.53 -13.51
N ASP A 97 12.15 11.73 -12.48
CA ASP A 97 13.35 11.90 -11.66
C ASP A 97 14.66 11.66 -12.45
N VAL A 98 14.71 10.62 -13.31
CA VAL A 98 15.92 10.32 -14.11
C VAL A 98 16.12 11.29 -15.28
N GLN A 99 15.04 11.71 -15.93
CA GLN A 99 15.09 12.65 -17.06
C GLN A 99 15.35 14.10 -16.63
N ARG A 100 15.25 14.40 -15.33
CA ARG A 100 15.35 15.76 -14.77
C ARG A 100 14.28 16.71 -15.29
N ILE A 101 13.16 16.20 -15.77
CA ILE A 101 12.07 17.03 -16.26
C ILE A 101 11.05 17.29 -15.16
N CYS A 102 10.48 18.49 -15.13
CA CYS A 102 9.44 18.88 -14.19
C CYS A 102 8.44 19.82 -14.84
N LEU A 103 7.28 19.96 -14.21
CA LEU A 103 6.20 20.81 -14.73
C LEU A 103 6.33 22.27 -14.27
N PHE A 104 6.94 22.51 -13.11
CA PHE A 104 7.03 23.84 -12.49
C PHE A 104 8.47 24.19 -12.10
N ASP A 105 8.87 25.43 -12.35
CA ASP A 105 10.18 25.94 -11.95
C ASP A 105 10.17 26.37 -10.46
N THR A 106 10.54 25.46 -9.57
CA THR A 106 10.68 25.74 -8.14
C THR A 106 11.70 24.79 -7.52
N TRP A 107 12.35 25.20 -6.43
CA TRP A 107 13.28 24.36 -5.69
C TRP A 107 12.62 23.07 -5.16
N LEU A 108 11.30 23.10 -4.94
CA LEU A 108 10.51 21.92 -4.56
C LEU A 108 10.44 20.88 -5.68
N SER A 109 10.60 21.28 -6.94
CA SER A 109 10.68 20.39 -8.10
C SER A 109 12.06 19.72 -8.24
N SER A 110 13.01 20.03 -7.36
CA SER A 110 14.29 19.32 -7.33
C SER A 110 14.06 17.82 -7.15
N VAL A 111 14.92 17.03 -7.79
CA VAL A 111 14.80 15.58 -7.79
C VAL A 111 15.09 15.03 -6.38
N VAL A 112 16.06 15.61 -5.66
CA VAL A 112 16.35 15.23 -4.27
C VAL A 112 15.13 15.37 -3.37
N VAL A 113 14.45 16.52 -3.40
CA VAL A 113 13.34 16.80 -2.48
C VAL A 113 12.28 15.72 -2.61
N GLY A 114 11.76 15.50 -3.80
CA GLY A 114 10.64 14.58 -3.89
C GLY A 114 10.98 13.14 -4.28
N ARG A 115 12.23 12.79 -4.58
CA ARG A 115 12.69 11.41 -4.37
C ARG A 115 12.75 11.08 -2.88
N SER A 116 13.15 12.02 -2.02
CA SER A 116 13.06 11.84 -0.56
C SER A 116 11.62 11.68 -0.09
N VAL A 117 10.70 12.53 -0.58
CA VAL A 117 9.26 12.39 -0.29
C VAL A 117 8.73 11.03 -0.76
N ALA A 118 9.08 10.60 -1.98
CA ALA A 118 8.66 9.29 -2.49
C ALA A 118 9.22 8.14 -1.67
N THR A 119 10.49 8.18 -1.29
CA THR A 119 11.12 7.15 -0.44
C THR A 119 10.42 7.02 0.90
N VAL A 120 10.12 8.13 1.57
CA VAL A 120 9.36 8.10 2.85
C VAL A 120 7.97 7.50 2.63
N ALA A 121 7.26 7.97 1.61
CA ALA A 121 5.93 7.48 1.26
C ALA A 121 5.94 5.96 1.00
N GLU A 122 6.85 5.48 0.16
CA GLU A 122 6.97 4.08 -0.26
C GLU A 122 7.31 3.14 0.90
N ILE A 123 8.25 3.55 1.76
CA ILE A 123 8.56 2.80 2.99
C ILE A 123 7.34 2.73 3.90
N CYS A 124 6.60 3.83 4.06
CA CYS A 124 5.39 3.85 4.87
C CYS A 124 4.30 2.92 4.30
N PHE A 125 4.09 2.93 2.98
CA PHE A 125 3.13 2.04 2.32
C PHE A 125 3.53 0.56 2.47
N ALA A 126 4.81 0.24 2.29
CA ALA A 126 5.34 -1.10 2.51
C ALA A 126 5.16 -1.55 3.97
N ALA A 127 5.37 -0.64 4.93
CA ALA A 127 5.16 -0.91 6.34
C ALA A 127 3.68 -1.20 6.66
N GLN A 128 2.72 -0.49 6.06
CA GLN A 128 1.30 -0.80 6.23
C GLN A 128 0.97 -2.23 5.77
N TRP A 129 1.50 -2.64 4.60
CA TRP A 129 1.35 -4.01 4.12
C TRP A 129 1.96 -5.05 5.06
N ALA A 130 3.18 -4.79 5.55
CA ALA A 130 3.84 -5.67 6.51
C ALA A 130 3.04 -5.80 7.82
N ILE A 131 2.50 -4.70 8.35
CA ILE A 131 1.67 -4.72 9.57
C ILE A 131 0.42 -5.57 9.38
N ILE A 132 -0.32 -5.39 8.28
CA ILE A 132 -1.52 -6.19 7.98
C ILE A 132 -1.18 -7.68 7.84
N LEU A 133 -0.16 -8.01 7.05
CA LEU A 133 0.23 -9.41 6.83
C LEU A 133 0.73 -10.06 8.11
N HIS A 134 1.46 -9.34 8.95
CA HIS A 134 1.91 -9.84 10.24
C HIS A 134 0.70 -10.08 11.17
N GLN A 135 -0.24 -9.14 11.25
CA GLN A 135 -1.45 -9.30 12.06
C GLN A 135 -2.30 -10.49 11.61
N LEU A 136 -2.56 -10.62 10.31
CA LEU A 136 -3.32 -11.74 9.76
C LEU A 136 -2.57 -13.07 9.95
N GLY A 137 -1.26 -13.09 9.66
CA GLY A 137 -0.44 -14.29 9.79
C GLY A 137 -0.35 -14.80 11.23
N THR A 138 -0.15 -13.90 12.19
CA THR A 138 -0.15 -14.25 13.62
C THR A 138 -1.52 -14.71 14.11
N MET A 139 -2.59 -14.06 13.65
CA MET A 139 -3.97 -14.45 13.97
C MET A 139 -4.33 -15.86 13.46
N THR A 140 -3.83 -16.24 12.29
CA THR A 140 -4.12 -17.56 11.70
C THR A 140 -3.06 -18.62 12.01
N GLY A 141 -1.97 -18.28 12.71
CA GLY A 141 -0.82 -19.17 12.90
C GLY A 141 -0.08 -19.52 11.60
N SER A 142 -0.14 -18.65 10.59
CA SER A 142 0.49 -18.88 9.28
C SER A 142 1.91 -18.34 9.24
N ASP A 143 2.89 -19.21 9.49
CA ASP A 143 4.32 -18.86 9.41
C ASP A 143 4.71 -18.30 8.03
N THR A 144 4.10 -18.81 6.96
CA THR A 144 4.34 -18.31 5.60
C THR A 144 3.98 -16.82 5.49
N THR A 145 2.85 -16.42 6.05
CA THR A 145 2.37 -15.04 6.00
C THR A 145 3.18 -14.13 6.92
N VAL A 146 3.53 -14.62 8.11
CA VAL A 146 4.40 -13.88 9.05
C VAL A 146 5.78 -13.65 8.42
N ASN A 147 6.38 -14.66 7.81
CA ASN A 147 7.66 -14.53 7.12
C ASN A 147 7.58 -13.59 5.92
N ALA A 148 6.47 -13.62 5.16
CA ALA A 148 6.23 -12.67 4.09
C ALA A 148 6.23 -11.22 4.62
N ALA A 149 5.56 -10.96 5.74
CA ALA A 149 5.51 -9.64 6.35
C ALA A 149 6.90 -9.11 6.74
N TRP A 150 7.75 -9.95 7.33
CA TRP A 150 9.10 -9.57 7.76
C TRP A 150 10.04 -9.21 6.60
N VAL A 151 9.82 -9.75 5.41
CA VAL A 151 10.72 -9.57 4.26
C VAL A 151 10.35 -8.35 3.41
N ILE A 152 9.08 -7.90 3.43
CA ILE A 152 8.60 -6.80 2.57
C ILE A 152 9.39 -5.51 2.78
N VAL A 153 9.47 -4.99 4.02
CA VAL A 153 10.13 -3.70 4.27
C VAL A 153 11.63 -3.74 3.93
N PRO A 154 12.42 -4.77 4.32
CA PRO A 154 13.80 -4.90 3.87
C PRO A 154 13.98 -4.89 2.36
N LEU A 155 13.11 -5.58 1.60
CA LEU A 155 13.16 -5.55 0.14
C LEU A 155 12.93 -4.14 -0.40
N ILE A 156 11.93 -3.43 0.13
CA ILE A 156 11.65 -2.05 -0.33
C ILE A 156 12.79 -1.11 0.02
N LEU A 157 13.42 -1.23 1.19
CA LEU A 157 14.62 -0.43 1.52
C LEU A 157 15.76 -0.65 0.52
N ILE A 158 15.96 -1.90 0.07
CA ILE A 158 16.94 -2.22 -0.98
C ILE A 158 16.51 -1.61 -2.32
N ALA A 159 15.22 -1.68 -2.68
CA ALA A 159 14.68 -1.06 -3.88
C ALA A 159 14.93 0.45 -3.89
N GLU A 160 14.73 1.13 -2.75
CA GLU A 160 15.01 2.56 -2.61
C GLU A 160 16.48 2.89 -2.83
N CYS A 161 17.41 2.04 -2.37
CA CYS A 161 18.83 2.22 -2.64
C CYS A 161 19.13 2.19 -4.15
N PHE A 162 18.46 1.31 -4.90
CA PHE A 162 18.55 1.28 -6.37
C PHE A 162 17.89 2.49 -7.03
N SER A 163 16.74 2.95 -6.51
CA SER A 163 16.06 4.18 -6.94
C SER A 163 16.98 5.40 -6.84
N TRP A 164 17.59 5.58 -5.66
CA TRP A 164 18.57 6.64 -5.43
C TRP A 164 19.81 6.49 -6.31
N HIS A 165 20.34 5.27 -6.46
CA HIS A 165 21.47 5.02 -7.35
C HIS A 165 21.14 5.41 -8.80
N ALA A 166 19.98 5.02 -9.30
CA ALA A 166 19.52 5.31 -10.66
C ALA A 166 19.39 6.81 -10.89
N VAL A 167 18.77 7.51 -9.93
CA VAL A 167 18.60 8.95 -9.96
C VAL A 167 19.94 9.67 -9.95
N LEU A 168 20.86 9.31 -9.05
CA LEU A 168 22.18 9.95 -8.94
C LEU A 168 23.08 9.66 -10.15
N THR A 169 22.97 8.49 -10.76
CA THR A 169 23.86 8.09 -11.87
C THR A 169 23.21 8.21 -13.25
N THR A 170 21.95 8.68 -13.29
CA THR A 170 21.08 8.72 -14.48
C THR A 170 20.92 7.38 -15.20
N LYS A 171 21.08 6.26 -14.48
CA LYS A 171 21.03 4.91 -15.05
C LYS A 171 19.64 4.31 -14.90
N TYR A 172 18.95 4.11 -16.02
CA TYR A 172 17.62 3.48 -16.00
C TYR A 172 17.63 2.02 -15.51
N LEU A 173 18.79 1.34 -15.53
CA LEU A 173 18.92 -0.01 -14.99
C LEU A 173 18.59 -0.09 -13.49
N GLY A 174 18.93 0.93 -12.71
CA GLY A 174 18.60 0.93 -11.28
C GLY A 174 17.09 0.98 -11.04
N ASN A 175 16.36 1.80 -11.80
CA ASN A 175 14.89 1.82 -11.77
C ASN A 175 14.27 0.49 -12.21
N ALA A 176 14.85 -0.18 -13.22
CA ALA A 176 14.38 -1.50 -13.63
C ALA A 176 14.55 -2.54 -12.50
N ILE A 177 15.66 -2.49 -11.77
CA ILE A 177 15.93 -3.37 -10.61
C ILE A 177 14.98 -3.04 -9.45
N GLU A 178 14.84 -1.76 -9.10
CA GLU A 178 13.87 -1.28 -8.09
C GLU A 178 12.47 -1.82 -8.36
N ASN A 179 11.93 -1.59 -9.56
CA ASN A 179 10.58 -2.04 -9.92
C ASN A 179 10.47 -3.57 -9.97
N SER A 180 11.55 -4.27 -10.30
CA SER A 180 11.60 -5.74 -10.20
C SER A 180 11.55 -6.22 -8.75
N ILE A 181 12.19 -5.51 -7.81
CA ILE A 181 12.13 -5.82 -6.38
C ILE A 181 10.71 -5.57 -5.83
N TRP A 182 10.06 -4.48 -6.26
CA TRP A 182 8.64 -4.25 -5.97
C TRP A 182 7.75 -5.41 -6.44
N ALA A 183 7.98 -5.92 -7.65
CA ALA A 183 7.26 -7.09 -8.14
C ALA A 183 7.48 -8.32 -7.24
N VAL A 184 8.72 -8.58 -6.82
CA VAL A 184 9.03 -9.69 -5.92
C VAL A 184 8.34 -9.51 -4.57
N ALA A 185 8.40 -8.31 -3.98
CA ALA A 185 7.77 -8.02 -2.70
C ALA A 185 6.25 -8.24 -2.75
N PHE A 186 5.57 -7.73 -3.78
CA PHE A 186 4.14 -7.93 -3.94
C PHE A 186 3.74 -9.35 -4.35
N PHE A 187 4.60 -10.07 -5.07
CA PHE A 187 4.40 -11.50 -5.32
C PHE A 187 4.44 -12.31 -4.01
N ILE A 188 5.39 -12.02 -3.12
CA ILE A 188 5.48 -12.62 -1.78
C ILE A 188 4.23 -12.27 -0.95
N ALA A 189 3.79 -11.01 -0.96
CA ALA A 189 2.55 -10.59 -0.31
C ALA A 189 1.34 -11.36 -0.86
N GLY A 190 1.25 -11.52 -2.19
CA GLY A 190 0.21 -12.29 -2.86
C GLY A 190 0.19 -13.76 -2.44
N ILE A 191 1.35 -14.40 -2.31
CA ILE A 191 1.45 -15.77 -1.76
C ILE A 191 0.89 -15.82 -0.33
N GLY A 192 1.27 -14.88 0.53
CA GLY A 192 0.73 -14.76 1.89
C GLY A 192 -0.79 -14.65 1.90
N LEU A 193 -1.36 -13.75 1.08
CA LEU A 193 -2.81 -13.59 0.96
C LEU A 193 -3.50 -14.84 0.41
N CYS A 194 -2.92 -15.52 -0.58
CA CYS A 194 -3.46 -16.80 -1.09
C CYS A 194 -3.49 -17.87 0.00
N ARG A 195 -2.50 -17.90 0.90
CA ARG A 195 -2.49 -18.80 2.06
C ARG A 195 -3.52 -18.44 3.11
N LEU A 196 -3.83 -17.16 3.27
CA LEU A 196 -4.88 -16.68 4.17
C LEU A 196 -6.29 -16.80 3.59
N LEU A 197 -6.44 -16.90 2.27
CA LEU A 197 -7.76 -16.93 1.63
C LEU A 197 -8.72 -18.04 2.16
N PRO A 198 -8.29 -19.30 2.41
CA PRO A 198 -9.17 -20.33 2.97
C PRO A 198 -9.44 -20.17 4.49
N GLU A 199 -8.66 -19.32 5.17
CA GLU A 199 -8.70 -19.10 6.62
C GLU A 199 -9.83 -18.15 7.06
N PHE A 200 -10.44 -17.45 6.09
CA PHE A 200 -11.50 -16.48 6.33
C PHE A 200 -12.70 -16.73 5.42
N ASP A 201 -13.88 -16.33 5.89
CA ASP A 201 -15.15 -16.38 5.16
C ASP A 201 -15.84 -15.00 5.08
N GLY A 202 -16.89 -14.93 4.26
CA GLY A 202 -17.72 -13.74 4.11
C GLY A 202 -16.95 -12.52 3.57
N PRO A 203 -17.23 -11.30 4.09
CA PRO A 203 -16.61 -10.06 3.60
C PRO A 203 -15.08 -10.05 3.62
N VAL A 204 -14.45 -10.63 4.66
CA VAL A 204 -12.97 -10.64 4.77
C VAL A 204 -12.34 -11.45 3.64
N ARG A 205 -12.93 -12.61 3.31
CA ARG A 205 -12.49 -13.43 2.18
C ARG A 205 -12.59 -12.69 0.85
N VAL A 206 -13.67 -11.94 0.66
CA VAL A 206 -13.86 -11.11 -0.55
C VAL A 206 -12.78 -10.02 -0.62
N VAL A 207 -12.47 -9.34 0.49
CA VAL A 207 -11.40 -8.33 0.53
C VAL A 207 -10.02 -8.93 0.23
N ILE A 208 -9.73 -10.12 0.75
CA ILE A 208 -8.47 -10.84 0.44
C ILE A 208 -8.44 -11.20 -1.06
N ALA A 209 -9.54 -11.71 -1.62
CA ALA A 209 -9.64 -12.04 -3.05
C ALA A 209 -9.44 -10.82 -3.96
N ILE A 210 -10.06 -9.68 -3.61
CA ILE A 210 -9.87 -8.41 -4.32
C ILE A 210 -8.41 -7.95 -4.23
N SER A 211 -7.80 -8.06 -3.05
CA SER A 211 -6.37 -7.73 -2.86
C SER A 211 -5.46 -8.61 -3.72
N ILE A 212 -5.72 -9.92 -3.79
CA ILE A 212 -4.97 -10.84 -4.65
C ILE A 212 -5.14 -10.45 -6.13
N ALA A 213 -6.35 -10.14 -6.58
CA ALA A 213 -6.61 -9.71 -7.95
C ALA A 213 -5.90 -8.38 -8.27
N GLY A 214 -5.91 -7.43 -7.34
CA GLY A 214 -5.18 -6.17 -7.45
C GLY A 214 -3.67 -6.36 -7.55
N ILE A 215 -3.09 -7.25 -6.72
CA ILE A 215 -1.67 -7.63 -6.81
C ILE A 215 -1.38 -8.27 -8.17
N ALA A 216 -2.20 -9.20 -8.64
CA ALA A 216 -2.01 -9.82 -9.95
C ALA A 216 -2.01 -8.79 -11.09
N ALA A 217 -2.94 -7.82 -11.06
CA ALA A 217 -2.99 -6.73 -12.03
C ALA A 217 -1.76 -5.83 -11.95
N TYR A 218 -1.30 -5.50 -10.74
CA TYR A 218 -0.08 -4.72 -10.53
C TYR A 218 1.18 -5.45 -11.04
N LEU A 219 1.31 -6.75 -10.77
CA LEU A 219 2.41 -7.56 -11.30
C LEU A 219 2.38 -7.63 -12.83
N ALA A 220 1.19 -7.78 -13.43
CA ALA A 220 1.06 -7.74 -14.89
C ALA A 220 1.52 -6.37 -15.45
N PHE A 221 1.13 -5.27 -14.81
CA PHE A 221 1.58 -3.93 -15.17
C PHE A 221 3.11 -3.79 -15.10
N LEU A 222 3.73 -4.20 -13.99
CA LEU A 222 5.19 -4.14 -13.82
C LEU A 222 5.92 -4.94 -14.90
N MET A 223 5.45 -6.16 -15.18
CA MET A 223 6.12 -7.08 -16.11
C MET A 223 5.92 -6.73 -17.58
N THR A 224 4.84 -6.04 -17.93
CA THR A 224 4.49 -5.77 -19.35
C THR A 224 4.71 -4.33 -19.78
N ILE A 225 4.67 -3.38 -18.84
CA ILE A 225 4.76 -1.94 -19.16
C ILE A 225 5.98 -1.33 -18.48
N ASP A 226 6.02 -1.38 -17.15
CA ASP A 226 6.94 -0.52 -16.38
C ASP A 226 8.41 -0.98 -16.44
N VAL A 227 8.71 -2.23 -16.06
CA VAL A 227 10.08 -2.77 -16.15
C VAL A 227 10.58 -2.77 -17.61
N PRO A 228 9.79 -3.21 -18.61
CA PRO A 228 10.19 -3.10 -20.02
C PRO A 228 10.49 -1.67 -20.49
N MET A 229 9.73 -0.68 -20.03
CA MET A 229 10.01 0.74 -20.33
C MET A 229 11.41 1.13 -19.86
N TYR A 230 11.77 0.86 -18.61
CA TYR A 230 13.11 1.18 -18.09
C TYR A 230 14.23 0.40 -18.78
N LEU A 231 14.02 -0.88 -19.09
CA LEU A 231 14.99 -1.68 -19.85
C LEU A 231 15.19 -1.17 -21.28
N SER A 232 14.12 -0.71 -21.93
CA SER A 232 14.22 -0.12 -23.27
C SER A 232 15.04 1.17 -23.27
N ARG A 233 14.81 2.05 -22.27
CA ARG A 233 15.59 3.28 -22.07
C ARG A 233 17.04 3.00 -21.76
N TRP A 234 17.31 2.00 -20.92
CA TRP A 234 18.68 1.56 -20.63
C TRP A 234 19.41 1.04 -21.87
N ARG A 235 18.76 0.23 -22.71
CA ARG A 235 19.37 -0.26 -23.97
C ARG A 235 19.69 0.89 -24.93
N ALA A 236 18.80 1.89 -25.02
CA ALA A 236 19.04 3.08 -25.82
C ALA A 236 20.22 3.90 -25.28
N GLU A 237 20.30 4.10 -23.96
CA GLU A 237 21.42 4.77 -23.27
C GLU A 237 22.77 4.08 -23.54
N VAL A 238 22.79 2.75 -23.46
CA VAL A 238 24.00 1.95 -23.74
C VAL A 238 24.42 2.09 -25.21
N ALA A 239 23.47 2.12 -26.14
CA ALA A 239 23.74 2.27 -27.56
C ALA A 239 24.27 3.68 -27.93
N ASP A 240 23.80 4.72 -27.24
CA ASP A 240 24.20 6.11 -27.46
C ASP A 240 25.59 6.44 -26.85
N GLY A 241 26.14 5.55 -26.00
CA GLY A 241 27.46 5.71 -25.41
C GLY A 241 27.56 6.89 -24.42
N SER A 242 26.42 7.32 -23.85
CA SER A 242 26.32 8.52 -23.03
C SER A 242 27.27 8.51 -21.83
N ARG A 243 27.90 9.65 -21.59
CA ARG A 243 28.93 9.82 -20.56
C ARG A 243 28.30 9.72 -19.17
N ARG A 244 28.79 8.77 -18.38
CA ARG A 244 28.24 8.40 -17.06
C ARG A 244 28.56 9.48 -16.02
N MET A 245 27.58 9.87 -15.22
CA MET A 245 27.82 10.75 -14.08
C MET A 245 28.37 9.97 -12.88
N LYS A 246 29.37 10.53 -12.20
CA LYS A 246 29.82 9.99 -10.91
C LYS A 246 28.78 10.32 -9.84
N PRO A 247 28.56 9.47 -8.81
CA PRO A 247 27.51 9.70 -7.81
C PRO A 247 27.55 11.07 -7.11
N LEU A 248 28.74 11.62 -6.84
CA LEU A 248 28.91 12.95 -6.21
C LEU A 248 28.52 14.10 -7.15
N GLU A 249 28.85 13.98 -8.43
CA GLU A 249 28.43 14.93 -9.47
C GLU A 249 26.90 14.85 -9.66
N GLY A 250 26.38 13.63 -9.63
CA GLY A 250 24.96 13.32 -9.60
C GLY A 250 24.21 14.00 -8.47
N LEU A 251 24.74 13.94 -7.24
CA LEU A 251 24.10 14.56 -6.07
C LEU A 251 23.93 16.08 -6.23
N ARG A 252 24.95 16.76 -6.76
CA ARG A 252 24.85 18.19 -7.08
C ARG A 252 23.84 18.43 -8.18
N ASP A 253 23.88 17.62 -9.24
CA ASP A 253 22.95 17.71 -10.38
C ASP A 253 21.48 17.58 -9.93
N VAL A 254 21.13 16.52 -9.19
CA VAL A 254 19.76 16.28 -8.71
C VAL A 254 19.24 17.35 -7.75
N SER A 255 20.15 18.12 -7.13
CA SER A 255 19.83 19.19 -6.19
C SER A 255 19.60 20.54 -6.88
N THR A 256 20.16 20.75 -8.07
CA THR A 256 20.20 22.09 -8.70
C THR A 256 19.70 22.14 -10.14
N ARG A 257 19.54 20.99 -10.81
CA ARG A 257 19.15 20.92 -12.21
C ARG A 257 17.79 20.24 -12.37
N TRP A 258 16.83 21.00 -12.90
CA TRP A 258 15.58 20.51 -13.44
C TRP A 258 15.22 21.32 -14.68
N VAL A 259 14.69 20.65 -15.69
CA VAL A 259 14.27 21.24 -16.96
C VAL A 259 12.75 21.32 -16.95
N VAL A 260 12.20 22.53 -17.08
CA VAL A 260 10.76 22.70 -17.22
C VAL A 260 10.35 22.37 -18.65
N THR A 261 9.43 21.42 -18.78
CA THR A 261 8.90 21.00 -20.08
C THR A 261 7.41 20.76 -19.99
N HIS A 262 6.70 21.23 -21.02
CA HIS A 262 5.27 21.02 -21.18
C HIS A 262 4.96 20.22 -22.46
N ASP A 263 5.98 19.56 -23.01
CA ASP A 263 5.83 18.71 -24.18
C ASP A 263 5.27 17.35 -23.78
N LEU A 264 4.06 17.04 -24.25
CA LEU A 264 3.39 15.77 -24.00
C LEU A 264 4.25 14.57 -24.43
N ALA A 265 5.09 14.71 -25.46
CA ALA A 265 5.93 13.62 -25.94
C ALA A 265 6.95 13.15 -24.89
N GLU A 266 7.43 14.05 -24.03
CA GLU A 266 8.38 13.74 -22.96
C GLU A 266 7.69 13.12 -21.74
N TRP A 267 6.39 13.42 -21.54
CA TRP A 267 5.60 12.96 -20.40
C TRP A 267 4.78 11.69 -20.66
N LYS A 268 4.50 11.35 -21.92
CA LYS A 268 3.54 10.30 -22.30
C LYS A 268 3.76 8.95 -21.59
N ASP A 269 5.02 8.57 -21.40
CA ASP A 269 5.40 7.30 -20.78
C ASP A 269 5.25 7.36 -19.25
N GLU A 270 5.32 8.56 -18.67
CA GLU A 270 5.21 8.79 -17.23
C GLU A 270 3.76 8.87 -16.75
N ILE A 271 2.85 9.30 -17.63
CA ILE A 271 1.44 9.54 -17.31
C ILE A 271 0.77 8.30 -16.71
N ALA A 272 0.97 7.12 -17.29
CA ALA A 272 0.27 5.91 -16.89
C ALA A 272 0.62 5.47 -15.46
N TRP A 273 1.92 5.30 -15.18
CA TRP A 273 2.37 4.84 -13.86
C TRP A 273 2.11 5.89 -12.79
N MET A 274 2.35 7.18 -13.06
CA MET A 274 2.09 8.26 -12.11
C MET A 274 0.60 8.33 -11.75
N SER A 275 -0.28 8.17 -12.73
CA SER A 275 -1.73 8.19 -12.48
C SER A 275 -2.15 7.04 -11.59
N LEU A 276 -1.65 5.81 -11.83
CA LEU A 276 -1.96 4.65 -10.99
C LEU A 276 -1.39 4.80 -9.57
N TYR A 277 -0.14 5.27 -9.47
CA TYR A 277 0.55 5.46 -8.19
C TYR A 277 -0.12 6.55 -7.34
N PHE A 278 -0.43 7.73 -7.91
CA PHE A 278 -1.05 8.83 -7.16
C PHE A 278 -2.56 8.64 -6.90
N SER A 279 -3.17 7.59 -7.42
CA SER A 279 -4.60 7.29 -7.23
C SER A 279 -4.81 5.92 -6.60
N VAL A 280 -4.79 4.84 -7.39
CA VAL A 280 -5.13 3.48 -7.00
C VAL A 280 -4.32 3.03 -5.78
N ALA A 281 -3.02 3.30 -5.76
CA ALA A 281 -2.19 2.91 -4.62
C ALA A 281 -2.54 3.72 -3.35
N VAL A 282 -2.95 4.98 -3.48
CA VAL A 282 -3.42 5.80 -2.35
C VAL A 282 -4.70 5.22 -1.76
N TRP A 283 -5.64 4.79 -2.61
CA TRP A 283 -6.86 4.10 -2.16
C TRP A 283 -6.55 2.74 -1.51
N ALA A 284 -5.55 2.02 -1.99
CA ALA A 284 -5.07 0.81 -1.31
C ALA A 284 -4.51 1.13 0.09
N SER A 285 -3.70 2.19 0.23
CA SER A 285 -3.16 2.65 1.52
C SER A 285 -4.28 3.02 2.51
N LEU A 286 -5.30 3.74 2.06
CA LEU A 286 -6.49 4.07 2.86
C LEU A 286 -7.28 2.81 3.25
N ALA A 287 -7.45 1.87 2.32
CA ALA A 287 -8.14 0.61 2.58
C ALA A 287 -7.42 -0.25 3.63
N LEU A 288 -6.08 -0.24 3.67
CA LEU A 288 -5.31 -0.93 4.71
C LEU A 288 -5.61 -0.37 6.11
N CYS A 289 -5.77 0.94 6.26
CA CYS A 289 -6.18 1.55 7.53
C CYS A 289 -7.59 1.12 7.95
N VAL A 290 -8.55 1.15 7.02
CA VAL A 290 -9.92 0.68 7.28
C VAL A 290 -9.90 -0.78 7.69
N PHE A 291 -9.18 -1.63 6.95
CA PHE A 291 -9.08 -3.05 7.25
C PHE A 291 -8.44 -3.31 8.61
N TYR A 292 -7.36 -2.60 8.95
CA TYR A 292 -6.70 -2.70 10.26
C TYR A 292 -7.65 -2.35 11.42
N SER A 293 -8.50 -1.33 11.24
CA SER A 293 -9.50 -0.92 12.24
C SER A 293 -10.56 -2.00 12.52
N LEU A 294 -10.73 -2.96 11.61
CA LEU A 294 -11.65 -4.09 11.79
C LEU A 294 -11.00 -5.25 12.56
N GLY A 295 -9.77 -5.09 13.07
CA GLY A 295 -8.98 -6.11 13.74
C GLY A 295 -9.76 -6.94 14.77
N ASP A 296 -10.50 -6.29 15.67
CA ASP A 296 -11.28 -6.97 16.72
C ASP A 296 -12.48 -7.78 16.18
N ARG A 297 -12.90 -7.50 14.94
CA ARG A 297 -14.01 -8.20 14.26
C ARG A 297 -13.51 -9.33 13.37
N LEU A 298 -12.23 -9.33 12.97
CA LEU A 298 -11.65 -10.35 12.09
C LEU A 298 -11.83 -11.80 12.61
N PRO A 299 -11.70 -12.10 13.93
CA PRO A 299 -11.91 -13.45 14.44
C PRO A 299 -13.30 -14.02 14.15
N ARG A 300 -14.33 -13.18 14.00
CA ARG A 300 -15.71 -13.62 13.68
C ARG A 300 -15.85 -14.15 12.26
N TYR A 301 -14.89 -13.87 11.40
CA TYR A 301 -14.87 -14.30 10.01
C TYR A 301 -13.94 -15.50 9.79
N ARG A 302 -13.41 -16.12 10.86
CA ARG A 302 -12.61 -17.36 10.76
C ARG A 302 -13.53 -18.53 10.42
N THR A 303 -13.10 -19.40 9.50
CA THR A 303 -13.83 -20.59 9.08
C THR A 303 -14.03 -21.58 10.25
N GLU A 304 -15.23 -22.13 10.43
CA GLU A 304 -15.58 -23.04 11.55
C GLU A 304 -14.70 -24.30 11.62
N THR A 305 -14.34 -24.87 10.47
CA THR A 305 -13.43 -26.02 10.36
C THR A 305 -12.03 -25.72 10.92
N THR A 306 -11.59 -24.47 10.83
CA THR A 306 -10.28 -24.04 11.35
C THR A 306 -10.32 -23.81 12.86
N VAL A 307 -11.42 -23.25 13.38
CA VAL A 307 -11.60 -23.07 14.83
C VAL A 307 -11.65 -24.43 15.54
N ALA A 308 -12.30 -25.43 14.94
CA ALA A 308 -12.36 -26.79 15.47
C ALA A 308 -10.99 -27.47 15.52
N SER A 309 -10.10 -27.23 14.55
CA SER A 309 -8.75 -27.81 14.53
C SER A 309 -7.83 -27.31 15.66
N LEU A 310 -8.15 -26.16 16.26
CA LEU A 310 -7.46 -25.57 17.42
C LEU A 310 -8.00 -26.07 18.77
N SER A 311 -9.11 -26.83 18.79
CA SER A 311 -9.66 -27.47 19.99
C SER A 311 -9.70 -29.00 19.84
N PRO A 312 -8.57 -29.71 20.00
CA PRO A 312 -8.56 -31.17 20.03
C PRO A 312 -9.30 -31.77 21.25
N ASP A 313 -9.55 -30.97 22.30
CA ASP A 313 -10.03 -31.43 23.60
C ASP A 313 -11.46 -31.00 23.97
N ALA A 314 -12.33 -30.70 22.99
CA ALA A 314 -13.76 -30.63 23.29
C ALA A 314 -14.28 -32.06 23.49
N PRO A 315 -14.66 -32.49 24.72
CA PRO A 315 -15.15 -33.84 24.92
C PRO A 315 -16.42 -34.00 24.08
N ALA A 316 -16.47 -35.05 23.28
CA ALA A 316 -17.68 -35.49 22.61
C ALA A 316 -18.78 -35.62 23.68
N VAL A 317 -19.74 -34.71 23.69
CA VAL A 317 -20.95 -34.85 24.48
C VAL A 317 -21.77 -35.95 23.81
N THR A 318 -21.47 -37.19 24.20
CA THR A 318 -22.32 -38.35 23.95
C THR A 318 -23.60 -38.13 24.74
N LEU A 319 -24.67 -37.76 24.04
CA LEU A 319 -26.04 -37.80 24.54
C LEU A 319 -26.42 -39.27 24.82
N HIS A 320 -26.07 -39.76 26.01
CA HIS A 320 -26.66 -40.98 26.54
C HIS A 320 -28.09 -40.67 27.00
N SER A 321 -29.05 -41.08 26.17
CA SER A 321 -30.44 -41.27 26.56
C SER A 321 -30.50 -42.30 27.70
N VAL A 322 -30.70 -41.84 28.93
CA VAL A 322 -31.07 -42.67 30.07
C VAL A 322 -32.49 -42.28 30.48
N ASP A 323 -33.46 -42.99 29.90
CA ASP A 323 -34.75 -43.27 30.52
C ASP A 323 -34.83 -44.81 30.48
N GLY A 324 -34.66 -45.54 31.57
CA GLY A 324 -35.44 -45.41 32.79
C GLY A 324 -36.47 -46.54 32.82
N VAL A 325 -35.98 -47.79 32.89
CA VAL A 325 -36.81 -48.98 33.12
C VAL A 325 -37.42 -48.84 34.51
N PHE A 326 -38.73 -48.61 34.58
CA PHE A 326 -39.51 -48.80 35.80
C PHE A 326 -40.43 -50.02 35.66
N GLU A 327 -40.42 -50.75 36.75
CA GLU A 327 -40.74 -52.15 36.94
C GLU A 327 -42.25 -52.41 37.01
N ARG A 328 -42.69 -53.54 36.45
CA ARG A 328 -44.06 -54.08 36.61
C ARG A 328 -44.29 -54.47 38.07
N SER A 329 -45.37 -54.01 38.68
CA SER A 329 -46.12 -54.82 39.66
C SER A 329 -47.58 -54.34 39.81
N GLY A 330 -48.52 -55.29 39.80
CA GLY A 330 -49.72 -55.21 40.65
C GLY A 330 -51.06 -54.78 40.04
N HIS A 331 -51.83 -55.77 39.57
CA HIS A 331 -53.28 -55.96 39.82
C HIS A 331 -54.32 -54.85 39.52
N ARG A 332 -55.29 -55.17 38.65
CA ARG A 332 -56.63 -55.64 39.08
C ARG A 332 -57.49 -56.14 37.91
N PHE A 333 -58.23 -57.20 38.22
CA PHE A 333 -59.36 -57.78 37.50
C PHE A 333 -60.51 -56.77 37.32
N ALA A 334 -61.11 -56.76 36.13
CA ALA A 334 -62.54 -57.05 35.85
C ALA A 334 -62.79 -56.83 34.36
#